data_AF-A0A519YG92-F1
#
_entry.id   AF-A0A519YG92-F1
#
_cell.length_a   1.000
_cell.length_b   1.000
_cell.length_c   1.000
_cell.angle_alpha   90.00
_cell.angle_beta   90.00
_cell.angle_gamma   90.00
#
_symmetry.space_group_name_H-M   'P 1'
#
loop_
_entity.id
_entity.type
_entity.pdbx_description
1 polymer ?
#
loop_
_entity_poly.entity_id
_entity_poly.type
_entity_poly.pdbx_seq_one_letter_code
_entity_poly.pdbx_strand_id
1 'polypeptide(L)'
;MLPATHGLAGRKLLRAAHNPFLMKKLIQLINRTHFGQYSNKRFLSQAVAHLERLAQKRNPQAMYRLGMLYWDGHGVPQHKEHAIPLLQAAAQGGIPNAIFNLAVAYDNGYGVPKSHYKAFQYYTQAARLGNAEAIHAIGSFYCWGHGVDQDYSKARHWYRKSAKLGYADAMCD
;
A
#
# COMPACT_ATOMS: atom_id res chain seq x y z
N MET A 1 -24.21 20.26 -25.45
CA MET A 1 -25.00 19.96 -24.25
C MET A 1 -24.66 18.55 -23.78
N LEU A 2 -23.92 18.39 -22.68
CA LEU A 2 -23.61 17.09 -22.08
C LEU A 2 -24.55 16.89 -20.88
N PRO A 3 -25.29 15.77 -20.75
CA PRO A 3 -26.16 15.57 -19.62
C PRO A 3 -25.36 15.05 -18.41
N ALA A 4 -25.60 15.72 -17.28
CA ALA A 4 -25.16 15.30 -15.96
C ALA A 4 -25.88 14.01 -15.56
N THR A 5 -25.14 12.92 -15.35
CA THR A 5 -25.63 11.74 -14.62
C THR A 5 -24.67 11.40 -13.49
N HIS A 6 -24.73 12.20 -12.42
CA HIS A 6 -24.23 11.79 -11.12
C HIS A 6 -25.23 10.78 -10.51
N GLY A 7 -25.24 9.56 -11.02
CA GLY A 7 -26.01 8.46 -10.47
C GLY A 7 -25.52 8.09 -9.07
N LEU A 8 -26.42 7.64 -8.18
CA LEU A 8 -26.16 7.27 -6.78
C LEU A 8 -24.89 6.40 -6.57
N ALA A 9 -24.45 5.65 -7.58
CA ALA A 9 -23.21 4.88 -7.59
C ALA A 9 -21.95 5.75 -7.41
N GLY A 10 -21.88 6.94 -8.03
CA GLY A 10 -20.76 7.88 -7.93
C GLY A 10 -20.58 8.43 -6.51
N ARG A 11 -21.69 8.63 -5.77
CA ARG A 11 -21.66 9.09 -4.38
C ARG A 11 -21.25 7.97 -3.40
N LYS A 12 -21.53 6.70 -3.71
CA LYS A 12 -21.02 5.54 -2.94
C LYS A 12 -19.52 5.31 -3.18
N LEU A 13 -19.03 5.53 -4.41
CA LEU A 13 -17.61 5.42 -4.78
C LEU A 13 -16.72 6.42 -4.01
N LEU A 14 -17.18 7.66 -3.83
CA LEU A 14 -16.46 8.70 -3.08
C LEU A 14 -16.31 8.38 -1.58
N ARG A 15 -17.30 7.73 -0.96
CA ARG A 15 -17.20 7.29 0.45
C ARG A 15 -16.32 6.06 0.63
N ALA A 16 -16.20 5.18 -0.37
CA ALA A 16 -15.34 4.00 -0.32
C ALA A 16 -13.83 4.30 -0.52
N ALA A 17 -13.50 5.47 -1.08
CA ALA A 17 -12.11 5.88 -1.37
C ALA A 17 -11.24 6.13 -0.12
N HIS A 18 -11.82 6.13 1.09
CA HIS A 18 -11.09 6.34 2.34
C HIS A 18 -11.12 5.12 3.28
N ASN A 19 -11.76 4.01 2.87
CA ASN A 19 -11.85 2.80 3.69
C ASN A 19 -11.35 1.58 2.91
N PRO A 20 -10.15 1.05 3.22
CA PRO A 20 -9.53 -0.06 2.51
C PRO A 20 -10.36 -1.36 2.58
N PHE A 21 -11.15 -1.56 3.64
CA PHE A 21 -12.05 -2.70 3.78
C PHE A 21 -13.25 -2.62 2.83
N LEU A 22 -13.85 -1.44 2.69
CA LEU A 22 -14.94 -1.21 1.73
C LEU A 22 -14.44 -1.32 0.29
N MET A 23 -13.20 -0.92 0.01
CA MET A 23 -12.59 -1.08 -1.32
C MET A 23 -12.35 -2.55 -1.68
N LYS A 24 -11.80 -3.35 -0.74
CA LYS A 24 -11.62 -4.79 -0.94
C LYS A 24 -12.96 -5.50 -1.16
N LYS A 25 -13.99 -5.10 -0.40
CA LYS A 25 -15.36 -5.62 -0.54
C LYS A 25 -16.01 -5.16 -1.85
N LEU A 26 -15.77 -3.94 -2.32
CA LEU A 26 -16.25 -3.43 -3.60
C LEU A 26 -15.60 -4.18 -4.77
N ILE A 27 -14.29 -4.43 -4.70
CA ILE A 27 -13.54 -5.22 -5.68
C ILE A 27 -14.05 -6.68 -5.69
N GLN A 28 -14.27 -7.29 -4.53
CA GLN A 28 -14.87 -8.62 -4.44
C GLN A 28 -16.31 -8.68 -4.95
N LEU A 29 -17.13 -7.64 -4.69
CA LEU A 29 -18.51 -7.56 -5.17
C LEU A 29 -18.54 -7.45 -6.70
N ILE A 30 -17.67 -6.59 -7.27
CA ILE A 30 -17.47 -6.43 -8.72
C ILE A 30 -17.03 -7.75 -9.36
N ASN A 31 -16.15 -8.50 -8.68
CA ASN A 31 -15.68 -9.81 -9.14
C ASN A 31 -16.75 -10.93 -9.01
N ARG A 32 -17.73 -10.79 -8.11
CA ARG A 32 -18.81 -11.77 -7.90
C ARG A 32 -20.03 -11.54 -8.80
N THR A 33 -20.31 -10.32 -9.24
CA THR A 33 -21.55 -10.00 -9.98
C THR A 33 -21.45 -10.12 -11.49
N HIS A 34 -20.25 -10.30 -12.09
CA HIS A 34 -20.12 -10.35 -13.55
C HIS A 34 -19.18 -11.47 -14.03
N PHE A 35 -19.76 -12.57 -14.46
CA PHE A 35 -19.15 -13.45 -15.46
C PHE A 35 -18.98 -12.67 -16.77
N GLY A 36 -17.74 -12.49 -17.24
CA GLY A 36 -17.46 -11.95 -18.56
C GLY A 36 -16.20 -11.08 -18.61
N GLN A 37 -15.11 -11.66 -19.11
CA GLN A 37 -13.75 -11.13 -19.15
C GLN A 37 -13.55 -9.80 -19.94
N TYR A 38 -14.61 -9.19 -20.48
CA TYR A 38 -14.54 -8.01 -21.36
C TYR A 38 -14.92 -6.68 -20.69
N SER A 39 -15.78 -6.68 -19.67
CA SER A 39 -16.18 -5.42 -19.02
C SER A 39 -15.10 -4.87 -18.07
N ASN A 40 -14.22 -5.73 -17.56
CA ASN A 40 -13.24 -5.37 -16.54
C ASN A 40 -12.12 -4.44 -17.08
N LYS A 41 -11.63 -4.68 -18.30
CA LYS A 41 -10.55 -3.86 -18.89
C LYS A 41 -10.96 -2.40 -19.13
N ARG A 42 -12.19 -2.14 -19.59
CA ARG A 42 -12.65 -0.78 -19.93
C ARG A 42 -12.92 0.08 -18.69
N PHE A 43 -13.51 -0.49 -17.64
CA PHE A 43 -13.72 0.24 -16.39
C PHE A 43 -12.40 0.46 -15.65
N LEU A 44 -11.50 -0.51 -15.70
CA LEU A 44 -10.19 -0.37 -15.08
C LEU A 44 -9.30 0.63 -15.82
N SER A 45 -9.33 0.66 -17.16
CA SER A 45 -8.61 1.67 -17.94
C SER A 45 -9.15 3.09 -17.68
N GLN A 46 -10.46 3.25 -17.53
CA GLN A 46 -11.05 4.54 -17.13
C GLN A 46 -10.66 4.96 -15.71
N ALA A 47 -10.61 4.01 -14.77
CA ALA A 47 -10.17 4.26 -13.40
C ALA A 47 -8.69 4.67 -13.35
N VAL A 48 -7.82 3.98 -14.10
CA VAL A 48 -6.40 4.35 -14.26
C VAL A 48 -6.27 5.75 -14.84
N ALA A 49 -6.94 6.07 -15.95
CA ALA A 49 -6.90 7.40 -16.56
C ALA A 49 -7.44 8.51 -15.64
N HIS A 50 -8.36 8.19 -14.72
CA HIS A 50 -8.81 9.13 -13.70
C HIS A 50 -7.74 9.33 -12.61
N LEU A 51 -7.13 8.24 -12.14
CA LEU A 51 -6.04 8.30 -11.15
C LEU A 51 -4.81 9.01 -11.69
N GLU A 52 -4.45 8.81 -12.95
CA GLU A 52 -3.35 9.52 -13.63
C GLU A 52 -3.59 11.04 -13.64
N ARG A 53 -4.79 11.49 -14.00
CA ARG A 53 -5.15 12.91 -13.95
C ARG A 53 -5.09 13.49 -12.54
N LEU A 54 -5.48 12.72 -11.51
CA LEU A 54 -5.36 13.15 -10.12
C LEU A 54 -3.92 13.15 -9.62
N ALA A 55 -3.11 12.18 -10.06
CA ALA A 55 -1.69 12.11 -9.77
C ALA A 55 -0.93 13.28 -10.42
N GLN A 56 -1.28 13.68 -11.65
CA GLN A 56 -0.75 14.91 -12.28
C GLN A 56 -1.04 16.16 -11.45
N LYS A 57 -2.18 16.20 -10.76
CA LYS A 57 -2.54 17.25 -9.79
C LYS A 57 -1.87 17.08 -8.43
N ARG A 58 -0.84 16.23 -8.33
CA ARG A 58 -0.09 15.92 -7.10
C ARG A 58 -0.95 15.42 -5.94
N ASN A 59 -2.05 14.71 -6.22
CA ASN A 59 -2.86 14.10 -5.17
C ASN A 59 -2.14 12.85 -4.60
N PRO A 60 -1.71 12.84 -3.32
CA PRO A 60 -0.92 11.74 -2.78
C PRO A 60 -1.68 10.41 -2.71
N GLN A 61 -2.98 10.46 -2.46
CA GLN A 61 -3.84 9.28 -2.41
C GLN A 61 -4.00 8.64 -3.80
N ALA A 62 -4.10 9.46 -4.85
CA ALA A 62 -4.17 8.98 -6.22
C ALA A 62 -2.83 8.37 -6.66
N MET A 63 -1.71 9.00 -6.31
CA MET A 63 -0.36 8.46 -6.55
C MET A 63 -0.18 7.10 -5.87
N TYR A 64 -0.57 6.97 -4.60
CA TYR A 64 -0.53 5.70 -3.88
C TYR A 64 -1.36 4.62 -4.60
N ARG A 65 -2.60 4.95 -4.98
CA ARG A 65 -3.51 4.02 -5.65
C ARG A 65 -2.97 3.59 -7.01
N LEU A 66 -2.43 4.52 -7.79
CA LEU A 66 -1.82 4.22 -9.08
C LEU A 66 -0.56 3.35 -8.93
N GLY A 67 0.28 3.66 -7.93
CA GLY A 67 1.45 2.84 -7.59
C GLY A 67 1.07 1.40 -7.24
N MET A 68 0.02 1.21 -6.43
CA MET A 68 -0.49 -0.12 -6.11
C MET A 68 -1.02 -0.89 -7.33
N LEU A 69 -1.66 -0.21 -8.29
CA LEU A 69 -2.11 -0.86 -9.52
C LEU A 69 -0.93 -1.41 -10.34
N TYR A 70 0.17 -0.64 -10.47
CA TYR A 70 1.39 -1.11 -11.13
C TYR A 70 2.12 -2.19 -10.35
N TRP A 71 2.03 -2.16 -9.01
CA TRP A 71 2.63 -3.13 -8.11
C TRP A 71 1.95 -4.51 -8.18
N ASP A 72 0.61 -4.54 -8.08
CA ASP A 72 -0.19 -5.78 -8.07
C ASP A 72 -0.47 -6.32 -9.48
N GLY A 73 -0.33 -5.47 -10.52
CA GLY A 73 -0.65 -5.85 -11.90
C GLY A 73 -2.15 -6.04 -12.14
N HIS A 74 -3.01 -5.41 -11.35
CA HIS A 74 -4.46 -5.49 -11.52
C HIS A 74 -4.92 -4.71 -12.76
N GLY A 75 -4.90 -5.40 -13.90
CA GLY A 75 -5.38 -4.99 -15.23
C GLY A 75 -4.62 -3.85 -15.91
N VAL A 76 -3.43 -3.53 -15.40
CA VAL A 76 -2.28 -3.03 -16.19
C VAL A 76 -1.17 -4.08 -16.12
N PRO A 77 -0.27 -4.18 -17.11
CA PRO A 77 0.89 -5.05 -16.98
C PRO A 77 1.68 -4.67 -15.72
N GLN A 78 2.11 -5.68 -14.97
CA GLN A 78 2.86 -5.47 -13.74
C GLN A 78 4.19 -4.79 -14.06
N HIS A 79 4.39 -3.59 -13.53
CA HIS A 79 5.62 -2.83 -13.69
C HIS A 79 6.01 -2.24 -12.34
N LYS A 80 6.58 -3.08 -11.49
CA LYS A 80 6.96 -2.69 -10.13
C LYS A 80 7.92 -1.49 -10.11
N GLU A 81 8.75 -1.34 -11.13
CA GLU A 81 9.65 -0.19 -11.32
C GLU A 81 8.90 1.15 -11.47
N HIS A 82 7.75 1.16 -12.15
CA HIS A 82 6.90 2.35 -12.26
C HIS A 82 6.10 2.63 -10.98
N ALA A 83 5.90 1.64 -10.11
CA ALA A 83 5.21 1.81 -8.84
C ALA A 83 6.04 2.60 -7.82
N ILE A 84 7.37 2.40 -7.80
CA ILE A 84 8.28 3.02 -6.84
C ILE A 84 8.21 4.56 -6.82
N PRO A 85 8.36 5.28 -7.95
CA PRO A 85 8.31 6.75 -7.93
C PRO A 85 6.96 7.27 -7.45
N LEU A 86 5.86 6.57 -7.77
CA LEU A 86 4.51 6.92 -7.30
C LEU A 86 4.36 6.71 -5.80
N LEU A 87 4.90 5.61 -5.27
CA LEU A 87 4.91 5.34 -3.83
C LEU A 87 5.80 6.35 -3.08
N GLN A 88 6.95 6.76 -3.64
CA GLN A 88 7.80 7.81 -3.09
C GLN A 88 7.08 9.16 -3.02
N ALA A 89 6.41 9.56 -4.11
CA ALA A 89 5.63 10.80 -4.13
C ALA A 89 4.46 10.75 -3.14
N ALA A 90 3.77 9.61 -3.03
CA ALA A 90 2.70 9.42 -2.05
C ALA A 90 3.22 9.45 -0.60
N ALA A 91 4.39 8.86 -0.34
CA ALA A 91 5.05 8.89 0.97
C ALA A 91 5.44 10.33 1.36
N GLN A 92 5.98 11.11 0.42
CA GLN A 92 6.25 12.54 0.63
C GLN A 92 4.97 13.34 0.90
N GLY A 93 3.86 12.96 0.26
CA GLY A 93 2.53 13.50 0.52
C GLY A 93 1.86 12.99 1.81
N GLY A 94 2.61 12.28 2.67
CA GLY A 94 2.15 11.87 4.00
C GLY A 94 1.28 10.62 4.03
N ILE A 95 1.23 9.81 2.97
CA ILE A 95 0.47 8.56 2.96
C ILE A 95 1.24 7.47 3.73
N PRO A 96 0.80 7.05 4.94
CA PRO A 96 1.58 6.12 5.77
C PRO A 96 1.74 4.74 5.13
N ASN A 97 0.72 4.28 4.40
CA ASN A 97 0.77 3.00 3.69
C ASN A 97 1.79 3.01 2.55
N ALA A 98 2.06 4.17 1.94
CA ALA A 98 3.07 4.28 0.90
C ALA A 98 4.48 4.11 1.49
N ILE A 99 4.73 4.67 2.68
CA ILE A 99 5.99 4.53 3.43
C ILE A 99 6.22 3.06 3.77
N PHE A 100 5.19 2.37 4.28
CA PHE A 100 5.27 0.92 4.57
C PHE A 100 5.56 0.09 3.31
N ASN A 101 4.85 0.34 2.20
CA ASN A 101 5.07 -0.42 0.98
C ASN A 101 6.44 -0.15 0.34
N LEU A 102 7.02 1.04 0.52
CA LEU A 102 8.42 1.30 0.14
C LEU A 102 9.39 0.49 0.99
N ALA A 103 9.12 0.32 2.28
CA ALA A 103 9.93 -0.53 3.15
C ALA A 103 9.93 -1.98 2.63
N VAL A 104 8.75 -2.53 2.34
CA VAL A 104 8.59 -3.87 1.74
C VAL A 104 9.30 -3.98 0.40
N ALA A 105 9.27 -2.93 -0.42
CA ALA A 105 9.96 -2.89 -1.71
C ALA A 105 11.46 -3.03 -1.58
N TYR A 106 12.08 -2.26 -0.68
CA TYR A 106 13.51 -2.37 -0.43
C TYR A 106 13.88 -3.69 0.25
N ASP A 107 13.02 -4.23 1.11
CA ASP A 107 13.29 -5.48 1.82
C ASP A 107 13.32 -6.69 0.86
N ASN A 108 12.43 -6.69 -0.13
CA ASN A 108 12.28 -7.79 -1.08
C ASN A 108 12.94 -7.54 -2.44
N GLY A 109 13.42 -6.32 -2.71
CA GLY A 109 13.98 -5.94 -4.01
C GLY A 109 12.94 -5.78 -5.11
N TYR A 110 11.73 -5.32 -4.78
CA TYR A 110 10.63 -5.18 -5.74
C TYR A 110 10.69 -3.85 -6.47
N GLY A 111 11.13 -3.86 -7.73
CA GLY A 111 11.24 -2.64 -8.55
C GLY A 111 12.34 -1.67 -8.09
N VAL A 112 13.11 -2.04 -7.07
CA VAL A 112 14.30 -1.36 -6.56
C VAL A 112 15.36 -2.39 -6.17
N PRO A 113 16.65 -2.03 -6.15
CA PRO A 113 17.68 -2.89 -5.56
C PRO A 113 17.37 -3.21 -4.10
N LYS A 114 17.41 -4.50 -3.74
CA LYS A 114 17.19 -4.97 -2.37
C LYS A 114 18.18 -4.30 -1.41
N SER A 115 17.67 -3.76 -0.32
CA SER A 115 18.45 -3.07 0.71
C SER A 115 17.73 -3.13 2.06
N HIS A 116 18.19 -4.02 2.94
CA HIS A 116 17.67 -4.09 4.31
C HIS A 116 17.91 -2.79 5.07
N TYR A 117 19.02 -2.09 4.85
CA TYR A 117 19.25 -0.78 5.47
C TYR A 117 18.16 0.24 5.11
N LYS A 118 17.83 0.41 3.82
CA LYS A 118 16.74 1.32 3.40
C LYS A 118 15.38 0.84 3.88
N ALA A 119 15.12 -0.47 3.82
CA ALA A 119 13.89 -1.05 4.33
C ALA A 119 13.69 -0.72 5.82
N PHE A 120 14.72 -0.91 6.64
CA PHE A 120 14.71 -0.60 8.06
C PHE A 120 14.39 0.88 8.34
N GLN A 121 14.96 1.79 7.55
CA GLN A 121 14.67 3.23 7.66
C GLN A 121 13.18 3.53 7.38
N TYR A 122 12.61 2.99 6.30
CA TYR A 122 11.21 3.18 5.97
C TYR A 122 10.26 2.49 6.96
N TYR A 123 10.57 1.27 7.43
CA TYR A 123 9.80 0.63 8.50
C TYR A 123 9.82 1.47 9.78
N THR A 124 10.98 2.02 10.15
CA THR A 124 11.10 2.93 11.30
C THR A 124 10.25 4.18 11.13
N GLN A 125 10.20 4.75 9.93
CA GLN A 125 9.34 5.89 9.62
C GLN A 125 7.85 5.52 9.73
N ALA A 126 7.43 4.39 9.15
CA ALA A 126 6.04 3.91 9.25
C ALA A 126 5.64 3.58 10.69
N ALA A 127 6.56 3.02 11.48
CA ALA A 127 6.36 2.72 12.90
C ALA A 127 6.15 3.99 13.74
N ARG A 128 6.83 5.10 13.41
CA ARG A 128 6.58 6.41 14.06
C ARG A 128 5.18 6.94 13.79
N LEU A 129 4.57 6.55 12.67
CA LEU A 129 3.18 6.87 12.32
C LEU A 129 2.17 5.87 12.90
N GLY A 130 2.61 4.96 13.78
CA GLY A 130 1.74 4.00 14.45
C GLY A 130 1.39 2.76 13.63
N ASN A 131 2.08 2.51 12.51
CA ASN A 131 1.86 1.29 11.74
C ASN A 131 2.37 0.06 12.51
N ALA A 132 1.44 -0.79 12.97
CA ALA A 132 1.76 -1.95 13.81
C ALA A 132 2.52 -3.06 13.08
N GLU A 133 2.27 -3.26 11.78
CA GLU A 133 3.02 -4.15 10.90
C GLU A 133 4.48 -3.72 10.78
N ALA A 134 4.73 -2.42 10.60
CA ALA A 134 6.08 -1.86 10.54
C ALA A 134 6.83 -2.03 11.88
N ILE A 135 6.14 -1.84 13.01
CA ILE A 135 6.70 -2.07 14.35
C ILE A 135 7.09 -3.55 14.53
N HIS A 136 6.27 -4.48 14.04
CA HIS A 136 6.59 -5.90 14.03
C HIS A 136 7.82 -6.20 13.16
N ALA A 137 7.86 -5.67 11.93
CA ALA A 137 8.98 -5.84 11.01
C ALA A 137 10.32 -5.36 11.60
N ILE A 138 10.33 -4.25 12.35
CA ILE A 138 11.54 -3.79 13.08
C ILE A 138 11.99 -4.84 14.11
N GLY A 139 11.05 -5.49 14.80
CA GLY A 139 11.35 -6.60 15.70
C GLY A 139 12.06 -7.74 14.97
N SER A 140 11.56 -8.11 13.79
CA SER A 140 12.17 -9.14 12.93
C SER A 140 13.57 -8.76 12.45
N PHE A 141 13.79 -7.48 12.10
CA PHE A 141 15.11 -6.99 11.69
C PHE A 141 16.15 -7.15 12.80
N TYR A 142 15.80 -6.82 14.05
CA TYR A 142 16.67 -7.07 15.20
C TYR A 142 16.80 -8.56 15.54
N CYS A 143 15.75 -9.36 15.33
CA CYS A 143 15.78 -10.80 15.58
C CYS A 143 16.75 -11.53 14.64
N TRP A 144 16.81 -11.13 13.38
CA TRP A 144 17.60 -11.80 12.33
C TRP A 144 18.87 -11.04 11.91
N GLY A 145 19.10 -9.85 12.47
CA GLY A 145 20.25 -9.01 12.12
C GLY A 145 20.20 -8.48 10.68
N HIS A 146 19.01 -8.19 10.15
CA HIS A 146 18.86 -7.71 8.77
C HIS A 146 19.14 -6.21 8.67
N GLY A 147 20.32 -5.82 8.14
CA GLY A 147 20.67 -4.41 7.98
C GLY A 147 20.87 -3.64 9.30
N VAL A 148 20.82 -4.34 10.44
CA VAL A 148 21.11 -3.89 11.80
C VAL A 148 21.77 -5.03 12.55
N ASP A 149 22.50 -4.74 13.62
CA ASP A 149 23.06 -5.78 14.47
C ASP A 149 21.94 -6.59 15.15
N GLN A 150 22.13 -7.90 15.20
CA GLN A 150 21.19 -8.80 15.85
C GLN A 150 21.10 -8.49 17.35
N ASP A 151 19.89 -8.31 17.85
CA ASP A 151 19.62 -7.94 19.24
C ASP A 151 18.23 -8.46 19.66
N TYR A 152 18.21 -9.63 20.30
CA TYR A 152 16.97 -10.26 20.76
C TYR A 152 16.24 -9.44 21.83
N SER A 153 16.95 -8.61 22.60
CA SER A 153 16.33 -7.75 23.61
C SER A 153 15.54 -6.62 22.94
N LYS A 154 16.14 -5.97 21.92
CA LYS A 154 15.43 -5.00 21.09
C LYS A 154 14.30 -5.65 20.30
N ALA A 155 14.51 -6.82 19.71
CA ALA A 155 13.46 -7.56 19.01
C ALA A 155 12.23 -7.78 19.90
N ARG A 156 12.44 -8.30 21.11
CA ARG A 156 11.38 -8.54 22.09
C ARG A 156 10.67 -7.25 22.52
N HIS A 157 11.40 -6.15 22.67
CA HIS A 157 10.81 -4.83 22.94
C HIS A 157 9.87 -4.39 21.81
N TRP A 158 10.32 -4.48 20.56
CA TRP A 158 9.52 -4.08 19.39
C TRP A 158 8.32 -4.99 19.17
N TYR A 159 8.46 -6.32 19.32
CA TYR A 159 7.33 -7.24 19.25
C TYR A 159 6.28 -6.95 20.33
N ARG A 160 6.68 -6.74 21.59
CA ARG A 160 5.74 -6.34 22.65
C ARG A 160 5.02 -5.03 22.33
N LYS A 161 5.71 -4.07 21.71
CA LYS A 161 5.11 -2.81 21.28
C LYS A 161 4.07 -3.03 20.18
N SER A 162 4.35 -3.90 19.21
CA SER A 162 3.41 -4.26 18.13
C SER A 162 2.19 -5.00 18.67
N ALA A 163 2.39 -5.97 19.58
CA ALA A 163 1.31 -6.70 20.25
C ALA A 163 0.33 -5.78 20.99
N LYS A 164 0.85 -4.76 21.69
CA LYS A 164 0.02 -3.75 22.38
C LYS A 164 -0.87 -2.94 21.42
N LEU A 165 -0.51 -2.85 20.14
CA LEU A 165 -1.30 -2.19 19.10
C LEU A 165 -2.27 -3.15 18.40
N GLY A 166 -2.43 -4.38 18.88
CA GLY A 166 -3.37 -5.37 18.36
C GLY A 166 -2.86 -6.14 17.14
N TYR A 167 -1.57 -6.09 16.83
CA TYR A 167 -0.98 -6.95 15.80
C TYR A 167 -0.69 -8.33 16.40
N ALA A 168 -1.60 -9.28 16.11
CA ALA A 168 -1.70 -10.57 16.79
C ALA A 168 -0.60 -11.60 16.43
N ASP A 169 0.30 -11.31 15.48
CA ASP A 169 1.43 -12.21 15.16
C ASP A 169 2.68 -11.98 16.04
N ALA A 170 2.62 -11.06 17.01
CA ALA A 170 3.74 -10.76 17.91
C ALA A 170 3.81 -11.66 19.16
N MET A 171 3.00 -12.71 19.23
CA MET A 171 3.12 -13.76 20.24
C MET A 171 4.04 -14.87 19.71
N CYS A 172 5.35 -14.73 19.96
CA CYS A 172 6.18 -15.92 20.14
C CYS A 172 6.03 -16.33 21.61
N ASP A 173 5.33 -17.43 21.86
CA ASP A 173 5.53 -18.24 23.06
C ASP A 173 6.95 -18.86 23.04
#